data_AF-A0A8M3B502-F1
#
_entry.id   AF-A0A8M3B502-F1
#
_cell.length_a   1.000
_cell.length_b   1.000
_cell.length_c   1.000
_cell.angle_alpha   90.00
_cell.angle_beta   90.00
_cell.angle_gamma   90.00
#
_symmetry.space_group_name_H-M   'P 1'
#
loop_
_entity.id
_entity.type
_entity.pdbx_description
1 polymer ?
#
loop_
_entity_poly.entity_id
_entity_poly.type
_entity_poly.pdbx_seq_one_letter_code
_entity_poly.pdbx_strand_id
1 'polypeptide(L)'
;MKNMSSDEDVPAASKPSHLIGKKENIIKARRVVKSIGGRDVLVIYHQGHFYAIDARCYHSGGPLQEGDIEDFDGRTCIVCPWHKYKITLAEGEGLYQAVDPTVKPLKPTWCSKGLPVM
;
A
#
# COMPACT_ATOMS: atom_id res chain seq x y z
N MET A 1 19.70 -46.56 16.12
CA MET A 1 19.87 -45.13 15.78
C MET A 1 19.48 -44.96 14.32
N LYS A 2 18.54 -44.14 13.86
CA LYS A 2 17.72 -43.05 14.42
C LYS A 2 16.33 -43.14 13.78
N ASN A 3 15.32 -42.81 14.59
CA ASN A 3 13.90 -42.85 14.28
C ASN A 3 13.47 -41.79 13.26
N MET A 4 12.31 -42.07 12.65
CA MET A 4 11.37 -41.13 12.03
C MET A 4 11.44 -39.71 12.60
N SER A 5 11.45 -38.73 11.71
CA SER A 5 10.95 -37.39 11.97
C SER A 5 9.88 -37.15 10.90
N SER A 6 8.63 -37.27 11.32
CA SER A 6 7.46 -36.82 10.59
C SER A 6 7.62 -35.34 10.24
N ASP A 7 7.33 -35.01 8.99
CA ASP A 7 7.06 -33.64 8.56
C ASP A 7 5.78 -33.19 9.30
N GLU A 8 5.96 -32.48 10.40
CA GLU A 8 4.87 -31.86 11.13
C GLU A 8 4.38 -30.65 10.31
N ASP A 9 3.21 -30.79 9.69
CA ASP A 9 2.42 -29.69 9.15
C ASP A 9 2.17 -28.66 10.27
N VAL A 10 2.91 -27.56 10.27
CA VAL A 10 2.69 -26.44 11.21
C VAL A 10 1.43 -25.70 10.75
N PRO A 11 0.33 -25.69 11.55
CA PRO A 11 -0.87 -24.95 11.19
C PRO A 11 -0.55 -23.46 11.14
N ALA A 12 -0.79 -22.81 10.00
CA ALA A 12 -0.64 -21.37 9.87
C ALA A 12 -1.49 -20.66 10.93
N ALA A 13 -0.83 -20.07 11.94
CA ALA A 13 -1.50 -19.29 12.98
C ALA A 13 -2.40 -18.24 12.32
N SER A 14 -3.69 -18.25 12.67
CA SER A 14 -4.66 -17.25 12.25
C SER A 14 -4.09 -15.85 12.51
N LYS A 15 -3.82 -15.08 11.46
CA LYS A 15 -3.34 -13.70 11.59
C LYS A 15 -4.30 -12.92 12.51
N PRO A 16 -3.79 -12.13 13.48
CA PRO A 16 -4.65 -11.34 14.36
C PRO A 16 -5.43 -10.31 13.54
N SER A 17 -6.72 -10.17 13.83
CA SER A 17 -7.59 -9.17 13.21
C SER A 17 -7.94 -8.06 14.21
N HIS A 18 -8.08 -6.83 13.72
CA HIS A 18 -8.35 -5.66 14.55
C HIS A 18 -9.59 -4.91 14.04
N LEU A 19 -10.50 -4.58 14.95
CA LEU A 19 -11.68 -3.80 14.62
C LEU A 19 -11.31 -2.33 14.41
N ILE A 20 -11.46 -1.84 13.17
CA ILE A 20 -11.16 -0.45 12.81
C ILE A 20 -12.35 0.52 12.96
N GLY A 21 -13.58 0.01 13.00
CA GLY A 21 -14.80 0.80 13.11
C GLY A 21 -15.98 0.24 12.31
N LYS A 22 -17.13 0.92 12.37
CA LYS A 22 -18.31 0.59 11.57
C LYS A 22 -18.08 0.93 10.10
N LYS A 23 -18.51 0.06 9.20
CA LYS A 23 -18.35 0.21 7.74
C LYS A 23 -18.91 1.53 7.24
N GLU A 24 -20.11 1.90 7.67
CA GLU A 24 -20.84 3.09 7.22
C GLU A 24 -20.10 4.37 7.60
N ASN A 25 -19.48 4.37 8.79
CA ASN A 25 -18.70 5.51 9.27
C ASN A 25 -17.43 5.71 8.43
N ILE A 26 -16.75 4.62 8.06
CA ILE A 26 -15.53 4.70 7.23
C ILE A 26 -15.89 5.10 5.80
N ILE A 27 -16.97 4.57 5.24
CA ILE A 27 -17.48 4.98 3.93
C ILE A 27 -17.76 6.48 3.90
N LYS A 28 -18.47 7.00 4.92
CA LYS A 28 -18.79 8.43 5.04
C LYS A 28 -17.53 9.29 5.22
N ALA A 29 -16.59 8.85 6.04
CA ALA A 29 -15.33 9.56 6.27
C ALA A 29 -14.36 9.50 5.09
N ARG A 30 -14.55 8.54 4.16
CA ARG A 30 -13.69 8.21 3.02
C ARG A 30 -12.29 7.71 3.37
N ARG A 31 -11.71 8.18 4.48
CA ARG A 31 -10.41 7.73 4.98
C ARG A 31 -10.36 7.85 6.51
N VAL A 32 -9.66 6.92 7.17
CA VAL A 32 -9.41 6.95 8.62
C VAL A 32 -8.01 6.42 8.93
N VAL A 33 -7.36 6.96 9.96
CA VAL A 33 -6.11 6.42 10.49
C VAL A 33 -6.38 5.68 11.80
N LYS A 34 -5.74 4.51 11.96
CA LYS A 34 -5.81 3.68 13.17
C LYS A 34 -4.45 3.15 13.55
N SER A 35 -4.08 3.33 14.82
CA SER A 35 -2.88 2.74 15.39
C SER A 35 -3.18 1.30 15.84
N ILE A 36 -2.45 0.34 15.29
CA ILE A 36 -2.60 -1.09 15.54
C ILE A 36 -1.21 -1.64 15.89
N GLY A 37 -1.00 -2.09 17.13
CA GLY A 37 0.29 -2.66 17.55
C GLY A 37 1.49 -1.72 17.37
N GLY A 38 1.28 -0.40 17.49
CA GLY A 38 2.32 0.61 17.27
C GLY A 38 2.52 1.03 15.81
N ARG A 39 1.75 0.48 14.86
CA ARG A 39 1.75 0.85 13.44
C ARG A 39 0.51 1.66 13.10
N ASP A 40 0.70 2.84 12.52
CA ASP A 40 -0.41 3.67 12.03
C ASP A 40 -0.83 3.20 10.65
N VAL A 41 -2.05 2.67 10.53
CA VAL A 41 -2.64 2.19 9.29
C VAL A 41 -3.66 3.21 8.80
N LEU A 42 -3.54 3.63 7.55
CA LEU A 42 -4.51 4.42 6.83
C LEU A 42 -5.44 3.49 6.05
N VAL A 43 -6.73 3.52 6.41
CA VAL A 43 -7.80 2.82 5.71
C VAL A 43 -8.52 3.80 4.80
N ILE A 44 -8.64 3.45 3.53
CA ILE A 44 -9.20 4.30 2.48
C ILE A 44 -10.39 3.58 1.85
N TYR A 45 -11.51 4.28 1.72
CA TYR A 45 -12.63 3.85 0.90
C TYR A 45 -12.64 4.62 -0.42
N HIS A 46 -12.35 3.93 -1.53
CA HIS A 46 -12.27 4.53 -2.86
C HIS A 46 -12.97 3.62 -3.88
N GLN A 47 -13.80 4.20 -4.75
CA GLN A 47 -14.55 3.49 -5.81
C GLN A 47 -15.26 2.19 -5.38
N GLY A 48 -15.82 2.15 -4.16
CA GLY A 48 -16.53 0.96 -3.68
C GLY A 48 -15.65 -0.06 -2.93
N HIS A 49 -14.33 0.14 -2.93
CA HIS A 49 -13.36 -0.77 -2.32
C HIS A 49 -12.69 -0.16 -1.09
N PHE A 50 -12.29 -1.02 -0.16
CA PHE A 50 -11.45 -0.66 0.98
C PHE A 50 -10.01 -1.04 0.70
N TYR A 51 -9.09 -0.14 1.04
CA TYR A 51 -7.66 -0.33 0.98
C TYR A 51 -7.07 -0.03 2.35
N ALA A 52 -5.99 -0.72 2.72
CA ALA A 52 -5.25 -0.46 3.95
C ALA A 52 -3.76 -0.37 3.60
N ILE A 53 -3.16 0.77 3.93
CA ILE A 53 -1.74 1.05 3.73
C ILE A 53 -1.18 1.70 4.99
N ASP A 54 0.14 1.82 5.09
CA ASP A 54 0.73 2.64 6.14
C ASP A 54 0.27 4.08 6.06
N ALA A 55 0.02 4.72 7.20
CA ALA A 55 -0.30 6.14 7.24
C ALA A 55 0.92 7.02 6.89
N ARG A 56 2.12 6.45 6.93
CA ARG A 56 3.39 7.12 6.68
C ARG A 56 3.99 6.65 5.36
N CYS A 57 4.37 7.59 4.51
CA CYS A 57 5.02 7.32 3.25
C CYS A 57 6.41 6.71 3.49
N TYR A 58 6.67 5.51 2.97
CA TYR A 58 7.96 4.83 3.14
C TYR A 58 9.16 5.55 2.50
N HIS A 59 8.93 6.59 1.69
CA HIS A 59 10.01 7.42 1.15
C HIS A 59 10.69 8.26 2.25
N SER A 60 9.91 8.98 3.08
CA SER A 60 10.46 9.88 4.11
C SER A 60 9.50 10.18 5.27
N GLY A 61 8.47 9.37 5.49
CA GLY A 61 7.53 9.52 6.61
C GLY A 61 6.36 10.49 6.41
N GLY A 62 6.15 10.96 5.17
CA GLY A 62 5.08 11.92 4.87
C GLY A 62 3.66 11.40 5.19
N PRO A 63 2.72 12.28 5.57
CA PRO A 63 1.38 11.90 6.00
C PRO A 63 0.52 11.50 4.79
N LEU A 64 0.39 10.21 4.52
CA LEU A 64 -0.38 9.73 3.37
C LEU A 64 -1.87 10.05 3.49
N GLN A 65 -2.40 10.25 4.70
CA GLN A 65 -3.80 10.64 4.89
C GLN A 65 -4.17 11.99 4.24
N GLU A 66 -3.19 12.85 3.99
CA GLU A 66 -3.32 14.15 3.32
C GLU A 66 -3.05 14.07 1.80
N GLY A 67 -2.69 12.88 1.30
CA GLY A 67 -2.42 12.67 -0.12
C GLY A 67 -3.68 12.62 -0.98
N ASP A 68 -3.52 13.05 -2.22
CA ASP A 68 -4.53 12.91 -3.27
C ASP A 68 -4.56 11.48 -3.81
N ILE A 69 -5.72 11.04 -4.30
CA ILE A 69 -5.87 9.75 -4.96
C ILE A 69 -6.03 9.99 -6.45
N GLU A 70 -5.11 9.44 -7.24
CA GLU A 70 -4.99 9.67 -8.68
C GLU A 70 -4.66 8.35 -9.40
N ASP A 71 -5.06 8.23 -10.66
CA ASP A 71 -4.77 7.06 -11.49
C ASP A 71 -3.53 7.30 -12.36
N PHE A 72 -2.57 6.39 -12.28
CA PHE A 72 -1.37 6.38 -13.12
C PHE A 72 -1.28 5.03 -13.82
N ASP A 73 -1.32 5.03 -15.15
CA ASP A 73 -1.18 3.80 -15.95
C ASP A 73 -2.22 2.72 -15.56
N GLY A 74 -3.47 3.16 -15.36
CA GLY A 74 -4.56 2.29 -14.90
C GLY A 74 -4.48 1.83 -13.45
N ARG A 75 -3.49 2.31 -12.67
CA ARG A 75 -3.30 1.97 -11.26
C ARG A 75 -3.67 3.14 -10.36
N THR A 76 -4.66 2.94 -9.51
CA THR A 76 -5.05 3.92 -8.49
C THR A 76 -3.98 4.03 -7.41
N CYS A 77 -3.46 5.23 -7.22
CA CYS A 77 -2.38 5.53 -6.30
C CYS A 77 -2.78 6.63 -5.33
N ILE A 78 -2.20 6.59 -4.13
CA ILE A 78 -2.10 7.76 -3.28
C ILE A 78 -0.81 8.53 -3.58
N VAL A 79 -0.91 9.85 -3.68
CA VAL A 79 0.20 10.75 -3.96
C VAL A 79 0.63 11.43 -2.67
N CYS A 80 1.83 11.09 -2.19
CA CYS A 80 2.38 11.68 -0.98
C CYS A 80 2.48 13.21 -1.10
N PRO A 81 1.96 13.98 -0.13
CA PRO A 81 1.90 15.44 -0.25
C PRO A 81 3.29 16.09 -0.27
N TRP A 82 4.28 15.49 0.41
CA TRP A 82 5.64 16.04 0.54
C TRP A 82 6.45 15.98 -0.76
N HIS A 83 6.58 14.79 -1.35
CA HIS A 83 7.50 14.57 -2.49
C HIS A 83 6.81 13.98 -3.73
N LYS A 84 5.48 13.93 -3.75
CA LYS A 84 4.66 13.41 -4.86
C LYS A 84 4.97 11.97 -5.25
N TYR A 85 5.43 11.19 -4.26
CA TYR A 85 5.66 9.75 -4.37
C TYR A 85 4.31 9.06 -4.58
N LYS A 86 4.21 8.22 -5.61
CA LYS A 86 2.97 7.56 -6.03
C LYS A 86 2.99 6.13 -5.51
N ILE A 87 2.03 5.78 -4.67
CA ILE A 87 1.95 4.47 -4.03
C ILE A 87 0.63 3.84 -4.42
N THR A 88 0.65 2.69 -5.08
CA THR A 88 -0.57 1.99 -5.49
C THR A 88 -1.40 1.60 -4.28
N LEU A 89 -2.72 1.79 -4.34
CA LEU A 89 -3.61 1.45 -3.22
C LEU A 89 -3.79 -0.07 -3.06
N ALA A 90 -3.75 -0.81 -4.16
CA ALA A 90 -3.97 -2.25 -4.17
C ALA A 90 -2.81 -3.01 -3.51
N GLU A 91 -1.57 -2.66 -3.88
CA GLU A 91 -0.39 -3.46 -3.53
C GLU A 91 0.66 -2.66 -2.74
N GLY A 92 0.61 -1.32 -2.72
CA GLY A 92 1.61 -0.50 -2.03
C GLY A 92 2.89 -0.24 -2.85
N GLU A 93 2.91 -0.61 -4.14
CA GLU A 93 4.03 -0.38 -5.04
C GLU A 93 4.29 1.11 -5.32
N GLY A 94 5.57 1.47 -5.41
CA GLY A 94 6.00 2.81 -5.80
C GLY A 94 6.11 2.98 -7.30
N LEU A 95 5.36 3.92 -7.89
CA LEU A 95 5.41 4.17 -9.34
C LEU A 95 6.36 5.31 -9.71
N TYR A 96 7.06 5.13 -10.82
CA TYR A 96 7.92 6.14 -11.44
C TYR A 96 7.88 6.04 -12.96
N GLN A 97 8.29 7.10 -13.64
CA GLN A 97 8.49 7.08 -15.09
C GLN A 97 9.96 6.85 -15.39
N ALA A 98 10.26 5.77 -16.11
CA ALA A 98 11.55 5.56 -16.72
C ALA A 98 11.56 6.19 -18.12
N VAL A 99 12.72 6.67 -18.55
CA VAL A 99 12.93 7.21 -19.89
C VAL A 99 14.20 6.57 -20.44
N ASP A 100 14.09 5.92 -21.60
CA ASP A 100 15.27 5.49 -22.35
C ASP A 100 15.85 6.70 -23.11
N PRO A 101 17.06 7.18 -22.76
CA PRO A 101 17.66 8.35 -23.39
C PRO A 101 18.09 8.10 -24.84
N THR A 102 18.14 6.84 -25.29
CA THR A 102 18.55 6.46 -26.64
C THR A 102 17.39 6.54 -27.65
N VAL A 103 16.13 6.51 -27.18
CA VAL A 103 14.94 6.53 -28.03
C VAL A 103 14.44 7.96 -28.26
N LYS A 104 14.25 8.35 -29.53
CA LYS A 104 13.67 9.64 -29.94
C LYS A 104 12.36 9.46 -30.71
N PRO A 105 11.28 10.20 -30.38
CA PRO A 105 11.17 11.11 -29.24
C PRO A 105 11.24 10.36 -27.90
N LEU A 106 11.63 11.04 -26.83
CA LEU A 106 11.64 10.44 -25.49
C LEU A 106 10.23 9.97 -25.15
N LYS A 107 10.10 8.70 -24.76
CA LYS A 107 8.83 8.08 -24.39
C LYS A 107 8.91 7.60 -22.94
N PRO A 108 8.32 8.33 -21.99
CA PRO A 108 8.25 7.88 -20.61
C PRO A 108 7.39 6.61 -20.50
N THR A 109 7.89 5.62 -19.76
CA THR A 109 7.17 4.39 -19.44
C THR A 109 6.98 4.28 -17.95
N TRP A 110 5.78 3.92 -17.50
CA TRP A 110 5.51 3.70 -16.09
C TRP A 110 6.13 2.39 -15.62
N CYS A 111 6.92 2.47 -14.55
CA CYS A 111 7.60 1.35 -13.94
C CYS A 111 7.27 1.29 -12.45
N SER A 112 7.34 0.08 -11.89
CA SER A 112 7.19 -0.17 -10.46
C SER A 112 8.56 -0.29 -9.80
N LYS A 113 8.72 0.26 -8.60
CA LYS A 113 9.88 0.01 -7.73
C LYS A 113 9.76 -1.32 -6.96
N GLY A 114 8.70 -2.07 -7.18
CA GLY A 114 8.34 -3.26 -6.41
C GLY A 114 7.62 -2.92 -5.11
N LEU A 115 7.24 -3.98 -4.40
CA LEU A 115 6.68 -3.87 -3.05
C LEU A 115 7.77 -3.38 -2.09
N PRO A 116 7.52 -2.33 -1.29
CA PRO A 116 8.38 -2.07 -0.15
C PRO A 116 8.31 -3.31 0.75
N VAL A 117 9.45 -3.94 1.04
CA VAL A 117 9.53 -5.03 2.02
C VAL A 117 8.93 -4.52 3.33
N MET A 118 7.76 -5.07 3.70
CA MET A 118 7.06 -4.82 4.95
C MET A 118 7.62 -5.66 6.10
#